data_AF-A0A938B537-F1
#
_entry.id   AF-A0A938B537-F1
#
_cell.length_a   1.000
_cell.length_b   1.000
_cell.length_c   1.000
_cell.angle_alpha   90.00
_cell.angle_beta   90.00
_cell.angle_gamma   90.00
#
_symmetry.space_group_name_H-M   'P 1'
#
loop_
_entity.id
_entity.type
_entity.pdbx_description
1 polymer ?
#
loop_
_entity_poly.entity_id
_entity_poly.type
_entity_poly.pdbx_seq_one_letter_code
_entity_poly.pdbx_strand_id
1 'polypeptide(L)'
;GRLVRLIREIRPHVLTCYDENGGYGHPDHIQVHRMTVAAFQAAGDAAQYPEIGPAPWQPQKLYYTAYPRSYIFTRYEIMRAMGAPVPADRPDFDPKTVGGTPDEIITTYVDVRDFILHKMDALRCHRTQIAPDWWFTRVPHDVLREKFGLECFIRIASHVPIDGPEDDLFTGLR
;
A
#
# COMPACT_ATOMS: atom_id res chain seq x y z
N GLY A 1 -6.62 10.43 -20.41
CA GLY A 1 -5.65 11.43 -19.91
C GLY A 1 -5.99 12.12 -18.59
N ARG A 2 -7.10 11.86 -17.87
CA ARG A 2 -7.41 12.60 -16.62
C ARG A 2 -6.33 12.46 -15.53
N LEU A 3 -5.81 11.26 -15.31
CA LEU A 3 -4.76 11.04 -14.32
C LEU A 3 -3.41 11.65 -14.75
N VAL A 4 -3.09 11.61 -16.05
CA VAL A 4 -1.93 12.31 -16.62
C VAL A 4 -2.00 13.82 -16.34
N ARG A 5 -3.17 14.44 -16.53
CA ARG A 5 -3.39 15.85 -16.18
C ARG A 5 -3.04 16.14 -14.72
N LEU A 6 -3.56 15.33 -13.80
CA LEU A 6 -3.32 15.49 -12.36
C LEU A 6 -1.84 15.31 -12.00
N ILE A 7 -1.17 14.33 -12.60
CA ILE A 7 0.27 14.14 -12.40
C ILE A 7 1.06 15.37 -12.88
N ARG A 8 0.75 15.93 -14.05
CA ARG A 8 1.42 17.13 -14.59
C ARG A 8 1.13 18.40 -13.79
N GLU A 9 -0.04 18.49 -13.15
CA GLU A 9 -0.43 19.59 -12.27
C GLU A 9 0.23 19.50 -10.89
N ILE A 10 0.11 18.36 -10.23
CA ILE A 10 0.61 18.14 -8.86
C ILE A 10 2.13 17.96 -8.84
N ARG A 11 2.69 17.44 -9.94
CA ARG A 11 4.11 17.10 -10.09
C ARG A 11 4.64 16.21 -8.96
N PRO A 12 4.00 15.06 -8.68
CA PRO A 12 4.44 14.19 -7.61
C PRO A 12 5.80 13.57 -7.96
N HIS A 13 6.73 13.55 -7.00
CA HIS A 13 7.98 12.82 -7.16
C HIS A 13 7.78 11.30 -7.04
N VAL A 14 6.80 10.87 -6.22
CA VAL A 14 6.51 9.47 -5.92
C VAL A 14 5.02 9.21 -6.17
N LEU A 15 4.72 8.07 -6.80
CA LEU A 15 3.37 7.51 -6.87
C LEU A 15 3.30 6.18 -6.12
N THR A 16 2.17 5.93 -5.48
CA THR A 16 1.83 4.64 -4.87
C THR A 16 0.49 4.15 -5.43
N CYS A 17 0.36 2.87 -5.75
CA CYS A 17 -0.93 2.26 -6.10
C CYS A 17 -1.01 0.80 -5.64
N TYR A 18 -2.06 0.09 -6.07
CA TYR A 18 -2.18 -1.36 -5.85
C TYR A 18 -1.28 -2.14 -6.81
N ASP A 19 -1.00 -3.39 -6.46
CA ASP A 19 -0.38 -4.36 -7.38
C ASP A 19 -1.32 -4.76 -8.53
N GLU A 20 -0.82 -5.60 -9.44
CA GLU A 20 -1.56 -6.11 -10.59
C GLU A 20 -2.86 -6.84 -10.20
N ASN A 21 -2.91 -7.38 -8.98
CA ASN A 21 -4.05 -8.10 -8.42
C ASN A 21 -5.02 -7.19 -7.65
N GLY A 22 -4.72 -5.89 -7.51
CA GLY A 22 -5.54 -4.97 -6.73
C GLY A 22 -5.51 -5.23 -5.22
N GLY A 23 -4.44 -5.85 -4.72
CA GLY A 23 -4.28 -6.30 -3.34
C GLY A 23 -5.06 -7.58 -3.04
N TYR A 24 -6.39 -7.50 -2.95
CA TYR A 24 -7.25 -8.64 -2.62
C TYR A 24 -8.17 -9.08 -3.77
N GLY A 25 -7.94 -8.60 -5.00
CA GLY A 25 -8.71 -9.01 -6.17
C GLY A 25 -9.92 -8.13 -6.49
N HIS A 26 -10.12 -7.00 -5.83
CA HIS A 26 -11.24 -6.12 -6.16
C HIS A 26 -11.09 -5.55 -7.59
N PRO A 27 -12.12 -5.67 -8.46
CA PRO A 27 -12.02 -5.21 -9.85
C PRO A 27 -11.61 -3.74 -9.98
N ASP A 28 -12.14 -2.87 -9.11
CA ASP A 28 -11.79 -1.45 -9.14
C ASP A 28 -10.33 -1.21 -8.74
N HIS A 29 -9.76 -2.00 -7.83
CA HIS A 29 -8.35 -1.85 -7.45
C HIS A 29 -7.43 -2.26 -8.61
N ILE A 30 -7.77 -3.34 -9.30
CA ILE A 30 -7.07 -3.76 -10.54
C ILE A 30 -7.15 -2.65 -11.59
N GLN A 31 -8.32 -2.00 -11.71
CA GLN A 31 -8.49 -0.90 -12.66
C GLN A 31 -7.67 0.34 -12.26
N VAL A 32 -7.63 0.69 -10.97
CA VAL A 32 -6.79 1.77 -10.44
C VAL A 32 -5.31 1.50 -10.70
N HIS A 33 -4.85 0.26 -10.48
CA HIS A 33 -3.49 -0.16 -10.82
C HIS A 33 -3.19 0.10 -12.31
N ARG A 34 -4.00 -0.46 -13.21
CA ARG A 34 -3.80 -0.33 -14.67
C ARG A 34 -3.72 1.13 -15.10
N MET A 35 -4.63 1.95 -14.58
CA MET A 35 -4.67 3.38 -14.90
C MET A 35 -3.48 4.14 -14.33
N THR A 36 -3.01 3.78 -13.14
CA THR A 36 -1.86 4.45 -12.51
C THR A 36 -0.55 4.12 -13.23
N VAL A 37 -0.30 2.85 -13.56
CA VAL A 37 0.90 2.44 -14.31
C VAL A 37 0.93 3.11 -15.68
N ALA A 38 -0.18 3.09 -16.41
CA ALA A 38 -0.27 3.75 -17.71
C ALA A 38 -0.05 5.27 -17.60
N ALA A 39 -0.62 5.93 -16.57
CA ALA A 39 -0.43 7.35 -16.37
C ALA A 39 0.99 7.72 -15.92
N PHE A 40 1.65 6.89 -15.12
CA PHE A 40 3.05 7.07 -14.73
C PHE A 40 3.98 7.07 -15.95
N GLN A 41 3.75 6.16 -16.90
CA GLN A 41 4.51 6.09 -18.15
C GLN A 41 4.20 7.26 -19.09
N ALA A 42 2.92 7.65 -19.19
CA ALA A 42 2.48 8.69 -20.12
C ALA A 42 2.80 10.12 -19.66
N ALA A 43 2.89 10.38 -18.35
CA ALA A 43 2.92 11.74 -17.84
C ALA A 43 4.19 12.52 -18.22
N GLY A 44 5.33 11.82 -18.33
CA GLY A 44 6.62 12.38 -18.75
C GLY A 44 6.80 12.45 -20.27
N ASP A 45 5.95 11.80 -21.06
CA ASP A 45 6.05 11.76 -22.52
C ASP A 45 5.30 12.95 -23.15
N ALA A 46 6.03 13.79 -23.89
CA ALA A 46 5.47 14.96 -24.59
C ALA A 46 4.58 14.59 -25.78
N ALA A 47 4.76 13.40 -26.36
CA ALA A 47 3.93 12.90 -27.46
C ALA A 47 2.59 12.33 -26.98
N GLN A 48 2.48 11.92 -25.71
CA GLN A 48 1.24 11.40 -25.15
C GLN A 48 0.42 12.50 -24.49
N TYR A 49 -0.85 12.61 -24.90
CA TYR A 49 -1.77 13.65 -24.43
C TYR A 49 -1.18 15.07 -24.51
N PRO A 50 -0.66 15.51 -25.67
CA PRO A 50 0.02 16.81 -25.82
C PRO A 50 -0.88 18.00 -25.47
N GLU A 51 -2.20 17.84 -25.59
CA GLU A 51 -3.22 18.84 -25.31
C GLU A 51 -3.69 18.89 -23.85
N ILE A 52 -3.20 17.98 -22.99
CA ILE A 52 -3.73 17.79 -21.63
C ILE A 52 -2.74 18.23 -20.54
N GLY A 53 -3.18 19.20 -19.73
CA GLY A 53 -2.49 19.64 -18.53
C GLY A 53 -1.27 20.52 -18.81
N PRO A 54 -0.49 20.85 -17.77
CA PRO A 54 0.78 21.56 -17.91
C PRO A 54 1.83 20.76 -18.70
N ALA A 55 3.05 21.30 -18.79
CA ALA A 55 4.18 20.60 -19.38
C ALA A 55 4.35 19.17 -18.80
N PRO A 56 4.87 18.20 -19.60
CA PRO A 56 5.13 16.85 -19.14
C PRO A 56 5.90 16.80 -17.83
N TRP A 57 5.55 15.83 -16.99
CA TRP A 57 6.19 15.60 -15.71
C TRP A 57 6.33 14.11 -15.50
N GLN A 58 7.56 13.64 -15.34
CA GLN A 58 7.84 12.24 -15.01
C GLN A 58 7.94 12.11 -13.48
N PRO A 59 6.99 11.45 -12.81
CA PRO A 59 7.21 11.01 -11.44
C PRO A 59 8.45 10.12 -11.40
N GLN A 60 9.28 10.29 -10.37
CA GLN A 60 10.58 9.66 -10.31
C GLN A 60 10.50 8.20 -9.84
N LYS A 61 9.49 7.86 -9.02
CA LYS A 61 9.37 6.53 -8.42
C LYS A 61 7.92 6.06 -8.39
N LEU A 62 7.72 4.76 -8.61
CA LEU A 62 6.42 4.09 -8.51
C LEU A 62 6.52 2.90 -7.57
N TYR A 63 5.59 2.83 -6.62
CA TYR A 63 5.49 1.77 -5.63
C TYR A 63 4.12 1.11 -5.64
N TYR A 64 4.08 -0.19 -5.35
CA TYR A 64 2.85 -0.86 -4.95
C TYR A 64 2.77 -0.96 -3.43
N THR A 65 1.61 -0.67 -2.86
CA THR A 65 1.31 -0.95 -1.45
C THR A 65 1.38 -2.45 -1.20
N ALA A 66 2.11 -2.87 -0.18
CA ALA A 66 2.24 -4.27 0.22
C ALA A 66 1.59 -4.51 1.58
N TYR A 67 0.90 -5.65 1.71
CA TYR A 67 0.42 -6.13 2.99
C TYR A 67 1.18 -7.40 3.34
N PRO A 68 2.22 -7.36 4.21
CA PRO A 68 3.09 -8.51 4.46
C PRO A 68 2.30 -9.76 4.82
N ARG A 69 2.72 -10.91 4.31
CA ARG A 69 2.09 -12.18 4.66
C ARG A 69 2.27 -12.48 6.13
N SER A 70 3.42 -12.13 6.71
CA SER A 70 3.65 -12.19 8.16
C SER A 70 2.59 -11.44 8.96
N TYR A 71 2.10 -10.29 8.48
CA TYR A 71 1.06 -9.50 9.17
C TYR A 71 -0.28 -10.23 9.25
N ILE A 72 -0.58 -11.13 8.31
CA ILE A 72 -1.79 -11.96 8.38
C ILE A 72 -1.67 -12.97 9.53
N PHE A 73 -0.50 -13.59 9.69
CA PHE A 73 -0.26 -14.51 10.79
C PHE A 73 -0.25 -13.79 12.15
N THR A 74 0.38 -12.62 12.24
CA THR A 74 0.32 -11.77 13.44
C THR A 74 -1.12 -11.37 13.79
N ARG A 75 -1.94 -11.04 12.79
CA ARG A 75 -3.38 -10.81 12.99
C ARG A 75 -4.06 -12.06 13.58
N TYR A 76 -3.76 -13.25 13.09
CA TYR A 76 -4.37 -14.48 13.60
C TYR A 76 -3.99 -14.74 15.06
N GLU A 77 -2.73 -14.52 15.43
CA GLU A 77 -2.26 -14.63 16.82
C GLU A 77 -3.02 -13.67 17.76
N ILE A 78 -3.16 -12.41 17.35
CA ILE A 78 -3.90 -11.40 18.11
C ILE A 78 -5.38 -11.78 18.24
N MET A 79 -6.02 -12.19 17.15
CA MET A 79 -7.42 -12.61 17.16
C MET A 79 -7.66 -13.83 18.08
N ARG A 80 -6.75 -14.81 18.07
CA ARG A 80 -6.80 -15.96 19.00
C ARG A 80 -6.66 -15.52 20.45
N ALA A 81 -5.73 -14.62 20.75
CA ALA A 81 -5.56 -14.08 22.10
C ALA A 81 -6.79 -13.32 22.60
N MET A 82 -7.61 -12.79 21.67
CA MET A 82 -8.90 -12.15 21.95
C MET A 82 -10.08 -13.14 22.00
N GLY A 83 -9.83 -14.45 21.88
CA GLY A 83 -10.85 -15.49 21.90
C GLY A 83 -11.67 -15.61 20.60
N ALA A 84 -11.20 -15.04 19.49
CA ALA A 84 -11.86 -15.13 18.19
C ALA A 84 -11.27 -16.28 17.35
N PRO A 85 -12.11 -17.07 16.65
CA PRO A 85 -11.62 -18.08 15.73
C PRO A 85 -10.97 -17.43 14.50
N VAL A 86 -9.99 -18.11 13.92
CA VAL A 86 -9.25 -17.64 12.74
C VAL A 86 -9.26 -18.69 11.63
N PRO A 87 -9.04 -18.31 10.36
CA PRO A 87 -8.92 -19.27 9.26
C PRO A 87 -7.91 -20.40 9.54
N ALA A 88 -6.83 -20.10 10.26
CA ALA A 88 -5.80 -21.07 10.64
C ALA A 88 -6.25 -22.15 11.64
N ASP A 89 -7.48 -22.08 12.17
CA ASP A 89 -8.06 -23.12 13.04
C ASP A 89 -8.82 -24.19 12.24
N ARG A 90 -9.04 -23.96 10.93
CA ARG A 90 -9.79 -24.91 10.09
C ARG A 90 -8.90 -26.10 9.68
N PRO A 91 -9.43 -27.33 9.61
CA PRO A 91 -8.65 -28.51 9.23
C PRO A 91 -8.05 -28.46 7.81
N ASP A 92 -8.68 -27.72 6.91
CA ASP A 92 -8.29 -27.55 5.51
C ASP A 92 -7.40 -26.31 5.27
N PHE A 93 -6.94 -25.64 6.33
CA PHE A 93 -6.09 -24.46 6.19
C PHE A 93 -4.71 -24.82 5.62
N ASP A 94 -4.37 -24.22 4.48
CA ASP A 94 -3.01 -24.25 3.92
C ASP A 94 -2.34 -22.88 4.08
N PRO A 95 -1.27 -22.73 4.89
CA PRO A 95 -0.55 -21.47 5.06
C PRO A 95 0.04 -20.92 3.75
N LYS A 96 0.23 -21.76 2.73
CA LYS A 96 0.74 -21.34 1.41
C LYS A 96 -0.32 -20.64 0.55
N THR A 97 -1.59 -20.80 0.88
CA THR A 97 -2.72 -20.15 0.16
C THR A 97 -3.16 -18.84 0.79
N VAL A 98 -2.53 -18.45 1.91
CA VAL A 98 -2.78 -17.17 2.57
C VAL A 98 -2.36 -16.04 1.65
N GLY A 99 -3.26 -15.05 1.52
CA GLY A 99 -3.00 -13.85 0.73
C GLY A 99 -1.86 -12.98 1.30
N GLY A 100 -1.88 -11.69 0.94
CA GLY A 100 -0.80 -10.79 1.30
C GLY A 100 0.45 -11.00 0.46
N THR A 101 1.35 -10.03 0.57
CA THR A 101 2.61 -9.95 -0.16
C THR A 101 3.66 -10.81 0.55
N PRO A 102 4.37 -11.72 -0.16
CA PRO A 102 5.54 -12.37 0.41
C PRO A 102 6.54 -11.34 0.96
N ASP A 103 6.95 -11.50 2.21
CA ASP A 103 7.84 -10.56 2.89
C ASP A 103 9.17 -10.36 2.14
N GLU A 104 9.67 -11.42 1.49
CA GLU A 104 10.93 -11.44 0.73
C GLU A 104 10.95 -10.55 -0.52
N ILE A 105 9.78 -10.16 -1.05
CA ILE A 105 9.70 -9.26 -2.21
C ILE A 105 9.42 -7.80 -1.82
N ILE A 106 9.21 -7.52 -0.53
CA ILE A 106 8.97 -6.17 -0.04
C ILE A 106 10.30 -5.44 -0.01
N THR A 107 10.36 -4.29 -0.70
CA THR A 107 11.58 -3.51 -0.83
C THR A 107 11.63 -2.32 0.10
N THR A 108 10.51 -1.91 0.68
CA THR A 108 10.44 -0.63 1.40
C THR A 108 9.53 -0.72 2.61
N TYR A 109 10.01 -0.22 3.75
CA TYR A 109 9.35 -0.28 5.05
C TYR A 109 9.34 1.09 5.70
N VAL A 110 8.21 1.79 5.66
CA VAL A 110 8.07 3.12 6.25
C VAL A 110 7.60 2.99 7.69
N ASP A 111 8.39 3.49 8.64
CA ASP A 111 7.98 3.55 10.05
C ASP A 111 6.92 4.65 10.26
N VAL A 112 5.71 4.20 10.60
CA VAL A 112 4.55 5.05 10.90
C VAL A 112 4.08 4.92 12.34
N ARG A 113 4.92 4.37 13.23
CA ARG A 113 4.57 4.10 14.64
C ARG A 113 4.07 5.33 15.38
N ASP A 114 4.65 6.49 15.10
CA ASP A 114 4.26 7.77 15.71
C ASP A 114 2.91 8.30 15.19
N PHE A 115 2.44 7.76 14.06
CA PHE A 115 1.19 8.16 13.39
C PHE A 115 0.09 7.11 13.48
N ILE A 116 0.32 5.96 14.15
CA ILE A 116 -0.64 4.85 14.17
C ILE A 116 -2.02 5.26 14.73
N LEU A 117 -2.05 6.14 15.74
CA LEU A 117 -3.30 6.64 16.31
C LEU A 117 -4.03 7.61 15.37
N HIS A 118 -3.30 8.44 14.62
CA HIS A 118 -3.89 9.28 13.57
C HIS A 118 -4.52 8.44 12.47
N LYS A 119 -3.87 7.33 12.09
CA LYS A 119 -4.44 6.34 11.16
C LYS A 119 -5.72 5.71 11.73
N MET A 120 -5.75 5.39 13.02
CA MET A 120 -6.96 4.86 13.68
C MET A 120 -8.10 5.86 13.69
N ASP A 121 -7.82 7.13 13.96
CA ASP A 121 -8.83 8.17 13.93
C ASP A 121 -9.38 8.39 12.52
N ALA A 122 -8.50 8.38 11.50
CA ALA A 122 -8.93 8.42 10.10
C ALA A 122 -9.83 7.23 9.75
N LEU A 123 -9.47 6.00 10.14
CA LEU A 123 -10.33 4.81 9.92
C LEU A 123 -11.69 4.95 10.61
N ARG A 124 -11.73 5.45 11.85
CA ARG A 124 -12.98 5.65 12.62
C ARG A 124 -13.96 6.63 11.93
N CYS A 125 -13.47 7.54 11.09
CA CYS A 125 -14.33 8.41 10.28
C CYS A 125 -15.17 7.64 9.25
N HIS A 126 -14.75 6.44 8.82
CA HIS A 126 -15.44 5.63 7.81
C HIS A 126 -16.50 4.70 8.43
N ARG A 127 -17.41 5.26 9.25
CA ARG A 127 -18.41 4.52 10.04
C ARG A 127 -19.31 3.57 9.25
N THR A 128 -19.56 3.85 7.97
CA THR A 128 -20.40 3.00 7.11
C THR A 128 -19.63 1.82 6.51
N GLN A 129 -18.30 1.87 6.55
CA GLN A 129 -17.41 0.87 5.94
C GLN A 129 -16.73 0.00 7.00
N ILE A 130 -16.45 0.57 8.17
CA ILE A 130 -15.76 -0.12 9.27
C ILE A 130 -16.76 -0.33 10.40
N ALA A 131 -17.03 -1.60 10.69
CA ALA A 131 -17.87 -1.98 11.81
C ALA A 131 -17.24 -1.50 13.13
N PRO A 132 -18.04 -0.97 14.09
CA PRO A 132 -17.51 -0.50 15.38
C PRO A 132 -16.72 -1.57 16.16
N ASP A 133 -17.09 -2.83 15.98
CA ASP A 133 -16.52 -4.02 16.63
C ASP A 133 -15.44 -4.73 15.79
N TRP A 134 -14.99 -4.11 14.70
CA TRP A 134 -13.90 -4.65 13.89
C TRP A 134 -12.65 -4.94 14.73
N TRP A 135 -12.05 -6.12 14.59
CA TRP A 135 -10.98 -6.60 15.48
C TRP A 135 -9.86 -5.58 15.72
N PHE A 136 -9.45 -4.84 14.68
CA PHE A 136 -8.35 -3.87 14.73
C PHE A 136 -8.65 -2.70 15.68
N THR A 137 -9.92 -2.30 15.84
CA THR A 137 -10.30 -1.21 16.75
C THR A 137 -10.21 -1.61 18.23
N ARG A 138 -10.12 -2.91 18.49
CA ARG A 138 -10.04 -3.51 19.83
C ARG A 138 -8.61 -3.90 20.24
N VAL A 139 -7.64 -3.80 19.32
CA VAL A 139 -6.24 -4.10 19.62
C VAL A 139 -5.65 -2.96 20.47
N PRO A 140 -4.96 -3.26 21.59
CA PRO A 140 -4.27 -2.25 22.38
C PRO A 140 -3.30 -1.41 21.54
N HIS A 141 -3.20 -0.12 21.85
CA HIS A 141 -2.44 0.85 21.04
C HIS A 141 -0.94 0.52 20.95
N ASP A 142 -0.35 0.02 22.02
CA ASP A 142 1.03 -0.45 22.10
C ASP A 142 1.25 -1.66 21.17
N VAL A 143 0.32 -2.61 21.16
CA VAL A 143 0.34 -3.76 20.24
C VAL A 143 0.20 -3.30 18.78
N LEU A 144 -0.70 -2.35 18.49
CA LEU A 144 -0.84 -1.78 17.15
C LEU A 144 0.46 -1.13 16.68
N ARG A 145 1.09 -0.32 17.53
CA ARG A 145 2.36 0.34 17.26
C ARG A 145 3.47 -0.68 17.01
N GLU A 146 3.57 -1.71 17.83
CA GLU A 146 4.63 -2.70 17.71
C GLU A 146 4.46 -3.58 16.47
N LYS A 147 3.25 -4.10 16.24
CA LYS A 147 2.97 -5.14 15.23
C LYS A 147 2.56 -4.62 13.86
N PHE A 148 1.98 -3.42 13.79
CA PHE A 148 1.45 -2.82 12.55
C PHE A 148 1.98 -1.40 12.31
N GLY A 149 3.10 -1.06 12.94
CA GLY A 149 3.74 0.25 12.85
C GLY A 149 4.55 0.48 11.59
N LEU A 150 4.69 -0.49 10.70
CA LEU A 150 5.34 -0.32 9.40
C LEU A 150 4.30 -0.38 8.28
N GLU A 151 4.39 0.55 7.34
CA GLU A 151 3.70 0.46 6.05
C GLU A 151 4.69 0.01 4.99
N CYS A 152 4.32 -1.04 4.27
CA CYS A 152 5.23 -1.75 3.39
C CYS A 152 4.90 -1.47 1.92
N PHE A 153 5.94 -1.44 1.09
CA PHE A 153 5.81 -1.18 -0.33
C PHE A 153 6.80 -2.02 -1.15
N ILE A 154 6.45 -2.22 -2.43
CA ILE A 154 7.34 -2.81 -3.43
C ILE A 154 7.67 -1.72 -4.45
N ARG A 155 8.96 -1.43 -4.65
CA ARG A 155 9.45 -0.53 -5.67
C ARG A 155 9.37 -1.20 -7.04
N ILE A 156 8.62 -0.60 -7.96
CA ILE A 156 8.37 -1.17 -9.30
C ILE A 156 9.11 -0.38 -10.38
N ALA A 157 9.26 0.93 -10.19
CA ALA A 157 10.06 1.77 -11.06
C ALA A 157 10.80 2.83 -10.25
N SER A 158 12.02 3.15 -10.68
CA SER A 158 12.80 4.27 -10.19
C SER A 158 13.60 4.87 -11.32
N HIS A 159 13.53 6.19 -11.47
CA HIS A 159 14.38 6.98 -12.36
C HIS A 159 15.60 7.57 -11.64
N VAL A 160 15.74 7.29 -10.33
CA VAL A 160 16.93 7.59 -9.54
C VAL A 160 17.63 6.30 -9.08
N PRO A 161 18.97 6.28 -8.96
CA PRO A 161 19.69 5.11 -8.47
C PRO A 161 19.31 4.80 -7.02
N ILE A 162 18.93 3.55 -6.75
CA ILE A 162 18.64 3.04 -5.40
C ILE A 162 19.11 1.60 -5.30
N ASP A 163 19.95 1.31 -4.31
CA ASP A 163 20.41 -0.03 -4.00
C ASP A 163 19.68 -0.56 -2.75
N GLY A 164 19.23 -1.81 -2.83
CA GLY A 164 18.66 -2.53 -1.70
C GLY A 164 17.30 -2.00 -1.19
N PRO A 165 16.95 -2.38 0.06
CA PRO A 165 15.74 -1.95 0.73
C PRO A 165 15.77 -0.48 1.17
N GLU A 166 14.58 0.10 1.37
CA GLU A 166 14.39 1.51 1.75
C GLU A 166 13.54 1.66 3.01
N ASP A 167 13.75 2.73 3.77
CA ASP A 167 12.91 3.16 4.89
C ASP A 167 12.14 4.46 4.60
N ASP A 168 12.43 5.11 3.47
CA ASP A 168 11.79 6.33 2.99
C ASP A 168 11.51 6.23 1.48
N LEU A 169 10.26 6.43 1.07
CA LEU A 169 9.86 6.43 -0.34
C LEU A 169 10.62 7.49 -1.17
N PHE A 170 11.10 8.56 -0.53
CA PHE A 170 11.86 9.65 -1.14
C PHE A 170 13.38 9.44 -1.15
N THR A 171 13.87 8.27 -0.73
CA THR A 171 15.31 7.94 -0.82
C THR A 171 15.80 8.21 -2.25
N GLY A 172 16.96 8.88 -2.38
CA GLY A 172 17.57 9.29 -3.65
C GLY A 172 16.97 10.51 -4.34
N LEU A 173 15.94 11.15 -3.76
CA LEU A 173 15.30 12.36 -4.30
C LEU A 173 15.60 13.65 -3.52
N ARG A 174 16.49 13.56 -2.52
CA ARG A 174 16.92 14.69 -1.67
C ARG A 174 18.29 15.19 -2.09
#